data_AF-A0A0G0XB88-F1
#
_entry.id   AF-A0A0G0XB88-F1
#
_cell.length_a   1.000
_cell.length_b   1.000
_cell.length_c   1.000
_cell.angle_alpha   90.00
_cell.angle_beta   90.00
_cell.angle_gamma   90.00
#
_symmetry.space_group_name_H-M   'P 1'
#
loop_
_entity.id
_entity.type
_entity.pdbx_description
1 polymer ?
#
loop_
_entity_poly.entity_id
_entity_poly.type
_entity_poly.pdbx_seq_one_letter_code
_entity_poly.pdbx_strand_id
1 'polypeptide(L)'
;KLCIETRAWVDGTKDIEEKLSQLGAKYIKTLYIEDEFYADLSDFDIKQHTFEQSKKAARIRTTTDKDNKQSLLVQIREVPKDSPPELKLHDLTKTVFEKLGNIEEKNEFVEELKKRGFDSLVTKISKDRKVYSLENDCFYIDDINGYSKALEIKTFLPEINNSKNVKKLHKKLIKKLGIPEDDLIEKSHTHLIIDSFFKSQPHLKSDLLKKKLSDLIKEKEELMLESEECFREGGDGWHDNARWDILRENIDVISIRIAKLKEEIFEINRS
;
A
#
# COMPACT_ATOMS: atom_id res chain seq x y z
N LYS A 1 13.44 -1.50 -8.67
CA LYS A 1 13.94 -2.73 -8.02
C LYS A 1 12.76 -3.63 -7.69
N LEU A 2 12.85 -4.92 -7.97
CA LEU A 2 11.82 -5.89 -7.56
C LEU A 2 12.12 -6.37 -6.15
N CYS A 3 11.09 -6.57 -5.35
CA CYS A 3 11.20 -7.00 -3.97
C CYS A 3 10.24 -8.17 -3.72
N ILE A 4 10.81 -9.27 -3.26
CA ILE A 4 10.05 -10.44 -2.80
C ILE A 4 10.20 -10.50 -1.30
N GLU A 5 9.10 -10.77 -0.62
CA GLU A 5 9.04 -10.72 0.83
C GLU A 5 8.34 -11.95 1.38
N THR A 6 8.88 -12.55 2.43
CA THR A 6 8.16 -13.54 3.25
C THR A 6 8.12 -13.05 4.68
N ARG A 7 7.01 -13.29 5.36
CA ARG A 7 6.70 -12.72 6.68
C ARG A 7 6.28 -13.83 7.64
N ALA A 8 6.58 -13.66 8.91
CA ALA A 8 6.10 -14.55 9.97
C ALA A 8 5.88 -13.80 11.28
N TRP A 9 4.92 -14.24 12.08
CA TRP A 9 4.80 -13.79 13.47
C TRP A 9 5.87 -14.45 14.34
N VAL A 10 6.31 -13.76 15.39
CA VAL A 10 7.33 -14.26 16.32
C VAL A 10 6.98 -13.87 17.76
N ASP A 11 6.98 -14.84 18.67
CA ASP A 11 6.65 -14.60 20.09
C ASP A 11 7.81 -13.95 20.87
N GLY A 12 9.04 -14.14 20.37
CA GLY A 12 10.26 -13.59 20.96
C GLY A 12 11.37 -13.46 19.91
N THR A 13 12.25 -12.48 20.09
CA THR A 13 13.26 -12.15 19.07
C THR A 13 14.65 -12.67 19.40
N LYS A 14 14.97 -12.93 20.67
CA LYS A 14 16.32 -13.33 21.11
C LYS A 14 16.81 -14.58 20.38
N ASP A 15 16.03 -15.65 20.40
CA ASP A 15 16.37 -16.92 19.75
C ASP A 15 16.55 -16.76 18.24
N ILE A 16 15.77 -15.88 17.61
CA ILE A 16 15.86 -15.59 16.18
C ILE A 16 17.14 -14.81 15.88
N GLU A 17 17.47 -13.80 16.70
CA GLU A 17 18.70 -13.01 16.58
C GLU A 17 19.94 -13.89 16.75
N GLU A 18 19.93 -14.82 17.71
CA GLU A 18 20.99 -15.80 17.93
C GLU A 18 21.15 -16.74 16.73
N LYS A 19 20.05 -17.31 16.22
CA LYS A 19 20.09 -18.19 15.04
C LYS A 19 20.53 -17.44 13.78
N LEU A 20 20.12 -16.18 13.61
CA LEU A 20 20.61 -15.33 12.51
C LEU A 20 22.13 -15.14 12.61
N SER A 21 22.65 -14.86 13.81
CA SER A 21 24.09 -14.75 14.06
C SER A 21 24.83 -16.05 13.74
N GLN A 22 24.30 -17.21 14.17
CA GLN A 22 24.85 -18.53 13.86
C GLN A 22 24.85 -18.86 12.36
N LEU A 23 23.86 -18.34 11.62
CA LEU A 23 23.80 -18.42 10.16
C LEU A 23 24.77 -17.45 9.46
N GLY A 24 25.48 -16.61 10.20
CA GLY A 24 26.43 -15.63 9.67
C GLY A 24 25.80 -14.29 9.27
N ALA A 25 24.56 -14.03 9.68
CA ALA A 25 23.89 -12.76 9.39
C ALA A 25 24.56 -11.62 10.16
N LYS A 26 24.79 -10.50 9.48
CA LYS A 26 25.39 -9.30 10.06
C LYS A 26 24.30 -8.36 10.54
N TYR A 27 24.35 -7.98 11.81
CA TYR A 27 23.54 -6.88 12.32
C TYR A 27 23.98 -5.56 11.67
N ILE A 28 23.01 -4.78 11.18
CA ILE A 28 23.26 -3.52 10.50
C ILE A 28 22.90 -2.34 11.39
N LYS A 29 21.65 -2.29 11.87
CA LYS A 29 21.13 -1.17 12.67
C LYS A 29 19.76 -1.46 13.27
N THR A 30 19.38 -0.63 14.25
CA THR A 30 18.02 -0.48 14.76
C THR A 30 17.48 0.86 14.33
N LEU A 31 16.19 0.90 13.98
CA LEU A 31 15.49 2.09 13.52
C LEU A 31 14.11 2.15 14.18
N TYR A 32 13.69 3.34 14.59
CA TYR A 32 12.27 3.62 14.81
C TYR A 32 11.66 4.09 13.49
N ILE A 33 10.53 3.53 13.10
CA ILE A 33 9.87 3.78 11.82
C ILE A 33 8.43 4.18 12.07
N GLU A 34 7.99 5.25 11.40
CA GLU A 34 6.59 5.63 11.29
C GLU A 34 6.20 5.65 9.80
N ASP A 35 5.26 4.78 9.45
CA ASP A 35 4.71 4.72 8.09
C ASP A 35 3.31 5.35 8.07
N GLU A 36 3.13 6.35 7.21
CA GLU A 36 1.82 6.90 6.85
C GLU A 36 1.43 6.40 5.47
N PHE A 37 0.28 5.72 5.37
CA PHE A 37 -0.15 5.07 4.14
C PHE A 37 -1.16 5.91 3.36
N TYR A 38 -1.02 5.84 2.04
CA TYR A 38 -1.87 6.53 1.08
C TYR A 38 -2.35 5.50 0.05
N ALA A 39 -3.63 5.56 -0.28
CA ALA A 39 -4.28 4.67 -1.24
C ALA A 39 -4.76 5.47 -2.45
N ASP A 40 -4.71 4.84 -3.61
CA ASP A 40 -5.61 5.24 -4.69
C ASP A 40 -7.02 4.84 -4.26
N LEU A 41 -7.80 5.83 -3.83
CA LEU A 41 -9.15 5.57 -3.34
C LEU A 41 -10.08 5.17 -4.46
N SER A 42 -9.79 5.48 -5.74
CA SER A 42 -10.67 5.13 -6.85
C SER A 42 -10.87 3.62 -6.97
N ASP A 43 -9.79 2.85 -6.76
CA ASP A 43 -9.70 1.39 -6.85
C ASP A 43 -9.35 0.70 -5.51
N PHE A 44 -9.54 1.38 -4.37
CA PHE A 44 -9.40 0.76 -3.06
C PHE A 44 -10.52 -0.26 -2.85
N ASP A 45 -10.17 -1.52 -2.55
CA ASP A 45 -11.16 -2.55 -2.21
C ASP A 45 -11.65 -2.30 -0.79
N ILE A 46 -12.73 -1.56 -0.69
CA ILE A 46 -13.31 -1.14 0.57
C ILE A 46 -13.96 -2.33 1.29
N LYS A 47 -14.41 -3.38 0.59
CA LYS A 47 -14.94 -4.61 1.21
C LYS A 47 -13.84 -5.42 1.89
N GLN A 48 -12.65 -5.43 1.29
CA GLN A 48 -11.51 -6.16 1.87
C GLN A 48 -10.62 -5.29 2.77
N HIS A 49 -10.84 -3.97 2.78
CA HIS A 49 -9.97 -2.96 3.41
C HIS A 49 -8.53 -2.98 2.88
N THR A 50 -8.35 -3.06 1.55
CA THR A 50 -7.02 -3.33 0.97
C THR A 50 -6.67 -2.53 -0.27
N PHE A 51 -5.35 -2.45 -0.50
CA PHE A 51 -4.74 -2.03 -1.76
C PHE A 51 -4.68 -3.14 -2.84
N GLU A 52 -5.28 -4.30 -2.61
CA GLU A 52 -5.09 -5.45 -3.49
C GLU A 52 -5.81 -5.27 -4.83
N GLN A 53 -6.94 -4.54 -4.86
CA GLN A 53 -7.61 -4.18 -6.11
C GLN A 53 -6.76 -3.22 -6.95
N SER A 54 -6.28 -2.13 -6.34
CA SER A 54 -5.43 -1.16 -7.06
C SER A 54 -4.07 -1.75 -7.45
N LYS A 55 -3.61 -2.81 -6.77
CA LYS A 55 -2.26 -3.39 -6.91
C LYS A 55 -1.14 -2.36 -6.72
N LYS A 56 -1.45 -1.24 -6.04
CA LYS A 56 -0.54 -0.13 -5.79
C LYS A 56 -0.69 0.39 -4.36
N ALA A 57 0.42 0.66 -3.70
CA ALA A 57 0.44 1.27 -2.38
C ALA A 57 1.46 2.39 -2.33
N ALA A 58 1.07 3.52 -1.74
CA ALA A 58 1.95 4.64 -1.46
C ALA A 58 2.16 4.80 0.04
N ARG A 59 3.34 5.27 0.41
CA ARG A 59 3.63 5.62 1.80
C ARG A 59 4.61 6.77 1.90
N ILE A 60 4.49 7.49 3.01
CA ILE A 60 5.51 8.38 3.53
C ILE A 60 6.05 7.73 4.79
N ARG A 61 7.36 7.45 4.80
CA ARG A 61 8.06 6.83 5.92
C ARG A 61 8.95 7.86 6.59
N THR A 62 8.75 8.07 7.88
CA THR A 62 9.74 8.70 8.75
C THR A 62 10.59 7.60 9.39
N THR A 63 11.90 7.77 9.37
CA THR A 63 12.85 6.87 10.05
C THR A 63 13.70 7.69 11.00
N THR A 64 13.75 7.27 12.27
CA THR A 64 14.65 7.84 13.29
C THR A 64 15.71 6.80 13.64
N ASP A 65 16.99 7.17 13.53
CA ASP A 65 18.09 6.30 13.94
C ASP A 65 18.50 6.48 15.41
N LYS A 66 19.50 5.73 15.86
CA LYS A 66 20.03 5.78 17.23
C LYS A 66 20.61 7.14 17.64
N ASP A 67 21.01 7.96 16.68
CA ASP A 67 21.58 9.29 16.90
C ASP A 67 20.48 10.37 16.84
N ASN A 68 19.21 9.96 16.90
CA ASN A 68 18.01 10.78 16.73
C ASN A 68 17.95 11.51 15.38
N LYS A 69 18.69 11.06 14.37
CA LYS A 69 18.60 11.64 13.03
C LYS A 69 17.36 11.12 12.34
N GLN A 70 16.55 12.05 11.88
CA GLN A 70 15.33 11.74 11.16
C GLN A 70 15.55 11.86 9.65
N SER A 71 14.88 10.98 8.90
CA SER A 71 14.84 11.03 7.45
C SER A 71 13.44 10.68 6.98
N LEU A 72 13.06 11.23 5.83
CA LEU A 72 11.79 10.98 5.19
C LEU A 72 12.02 10.28 3.85
N LEU A 73 11.18 9.28 3.59
CA LEU A 73 11.16 8.53 2.34
C LEU A 73 9.73 8.40 1.83
N VAL A 74 9.44 8.98 0.67
CA VAL A 74 8.21 8.71 -0.06
C VAL A 74 8.43 7.59 -1.07
N GLN A 75 7.51 6.62 -1.11
CA GLN A 75 7.59 5.47 -1.99
C GLN A 75 6.23 5.10 -2.56
N ILE A 76 6.20 4.76 -3.85
CA ILE A 76 5.08 4.08 -4.50
C ILE A 76 5.55 2.72 -4.97
N ARG A 77 4.81 1.68 -4.58
CA ARG A 77 5.05 0.29 -4.96
C ARG A 77 3.85 -0.28 -5.69
N GLU A 78 4.12 -1.06 -6.73
CA GLU A 78 3.09 -1.69 -7.55
C GLU A 78 3.43 -3.15 -7.83
N VAL A 79 2.41 -3.96 -8.13
CA VAL A 79 2.63 -5.27 -8.77
C VAL A 79 3.17 -5.01 -10.19
N PRO A 80 4.26 -5.67 -10.63
CA PRO A 80 4.77 -5.48 -11.99
C PRO A 80 3.71 -5.82 -13.04
N LYS A 81 3.55 -4.98 -14.08
CA LYS A 81 2.51 -5.13 -15.12
C LYS A 81 2.51 -6.48 -15.82
N ASP A 82 3.69 -7.07 -16.03
CA ASP A 82 3.87 -8.35 -16.73
C ASP A 82 3.69 -9.57 -15.79
N SER A 83 3.20 -9.36 -14.57
CA SER A 83 2.98 -10.45 -13.60
C SER A 83 1.64 -11.14 -13.85
N PRO A 84 1.49 -12.42 -13.44
CA PRO A 84 0.21 -13.11 -13.47
C PRO A 84 -0.92 -12.32 -12.75
N PRO A 85 -2.16 -12.37 -13.25
CA PRO A 85 -3.27 -11.57 -12.72
C PRO A 85 -3.60 -11.87 -11.25
N GLU A 86 -3.33 -13.09 -10.78
CA GLU A 86 -3.52 -13.52 -9.39
C GLU A 86 -2.49 -12.96 -8.41
N LEU A 87 -1.38 -12.41 -8.92
CA LEU A 87 -0.28 -11.92 -8.09
C LEU A 87 -0.68 -10.65 -7.33
N LYS A 88 -0.41 -10.66 -6.02
CA LYS A 88 -0.78 -9.61 -5.08
C LYS A 88 0.40 -8.75 -4.67
N LEU A 89 0.13 -7.58 -4.10
CA LEU A 89 1.17 -6.66 -3.63
C LEU A 89 2.08 -7.30 -2.57
N HIS A 90 1.56 -8.20 -1.75
CA HIS A 90 2.37 -8.84 -0.70
C HIS A 90 3.29 -9.95 -1.21
N ASP A 91 3.14 -10.39 -2.46
CA ASP A 91 3.95 -11.46 -3.08
C ASP A 91 5.20 -10.93 -3.77
N LEU A 92 5.04 -9.89 -4.59
CA LEU A 92 6.08 -9.25 -5.38
C LEU A 92 5.72 -7.79 -5.63
N THR A 93 6.65 -6.89 -5.34
CA THR A 93 6.49 -5.46 -5.60
C THR A 93 7.62 -4.91 -6.45
N LYS A 94 7.30 -3.89 -7.24
CA LYS A 94 8.25 -3.00 -7.89
C LYS A 94 8.10 -1.61 -7.29
N THR A 95 9.19 -1.05 -6.79
CA THR A 95 9.23 0.39 -6.50
C THR A 95 9.25 1.15 -7.82
N VAL A 96 8.22 1.96 -8.08
CA VAL A 96 8.07 2.78 -9.30
C VAL A 96 8.37 4.26 -9.06
N PHE A 97 8.29 4.69 -7.79
CA PHE A 97 8.66 6.02 -7.35
C PHE A 97 9.31 5.93 -5.98
N GLU A 98 10.41 6.65 -5.80
CA GLU A 98 11.17 6.72 -4.56
C GLU A 98 11.87 8.07 -4.49
N LYS A 99 11.64 8.82 -3.41
CA LYS A 99 12.34 10.09 -3.17
C LYS A 99 12.66 10.21 -1.67
N LEU A 100 13.91 10.55 -1.39
CA LEU A 100 14.39 10.88 -0.05
C LEU A 100 14.19 12.38 0.19
N GLY A 101 13.91 12.74 1.43
CA GLY A 101 13.83 14.12 1.88
C GLY A 101 13.98 14.25 3.38
N ASN A 102 13.83 15.47 3.85
CA ASN A 102 13.84 15.84 5.25
C ASN A 102 12.40 15.97 5.79
N ILE A 103 12.27 16.18 7.10
CA ILE A 103 10.96 16.21 7.76
C ILE A 103 10.14 17.43 7.35
N GLU A 104 10.80 18.54 7.07
CA GLU A 104 10.19 19.80 6.64
C GLU A 104 9.48 19.67 5.27
N GLU A 105 9.96 18.76 4.42
CA GLU A 105 9.43 18.50 3.07
C GLU A 105 8.19 17.58 3.09
N LYS A 106 7.74 17.13 4.26
CA LYS A 106 6.62 16.17 4.37
C LYS A 106 5.37 16.63 3.63
N ASN A 107 4.99 17.90 3.78
CA ASN A 107 3.79 18.44 3.12
C ASN A 107 3.93 18.42 1.60
N GLU A 108 5.13 18.65 1.06
CA GLU A 108 5.36 18.58 -0.38
C GLU A 108 5.17 17.14 -0.90
N PHE A 109 5.61 16.14 -0.15
CA PHE A 109 5.38 14.74 -0.50
C PHE A 109 3.91 14.33 -0.42
N VAL A 110 3.15 14.88 0.54
CA VAL A 110 1.70 14.68 0.61
C VAL A 110 1.03 15.22 -0.65
N GLU A 111 1.37 16.44 -1.06
CA GLU A 111 0.81 17.04 -2.27
C GLU A 111 1.26 16.30 -3.54
N GLU A 112 2.49 15.78 -3.59
CA GLU A 112 2.94 14.95 -4.70
C GLU A 112 2.15 13.63 -4.81
N LEU A 113 1.85 12.97 -3.68
CA LEU A 113 1.03 11.77 -3.67
C LEU A 113 -0.41 12.06 -4.12
N LYS A 114 -1.02 13.16 -3.66
CA LYS A 114 -2.36 13.59 -4.10
C LYS A 114 -2.42 13.81 -5.61
N LYS A 115 -1.43 14.52 -6.18
CA LYS A 115 -1.33 14.74 -7.65
C LYS A 115 -1.22 13.44 -8.44
N ARG A 116 -0.75 12.36 -7.81
CA ARG A 116 -0.64 11.02 -8.41
C ARG A 116 -1.87 10.14 -8.13
N GLY A 117 -2.94 10.71 -7.57
CA GLY A 117 -4.19 10.02 -7.27
C GLY A 117 -4.20 9.26 -5.93
N PHE A 118 -3.21 9.50 -5.05
CA PHE A 118 -3.17 8.85 -3.73
C PHE A 118 -3.70 9.78 -2.64
N ASP A 119 -4.72 9.32 -1.95
CA ASP A 119 -5.30 9.98 -0.79
C ASP A 119 -4.88 9.33 0.52
N SER A 120 -4.86 10.12 1.59
CA SER A 120 -4.49 9.63 2.92
C SER A 120 -5.55 8.68 3.47
N LEU A 121 -5.10 7.51 3.95
CA LEU A 121 -5.95 6.59 4.72
C LEU A 121 -6.03 6.93 6.21
N VAL A 122 -5.34 8.00 6.67
CA VAL A 122 -5.23 8.40 8.09
C VAL A 122 -4.78 7.24 9.01
N THR A 123 -3.99 6.30 8.47
CA THR A 123 -3.42 5.18 9.26
C THR A 123 -1.92 5.39 9.41
N LYS A 124 -1.48 5.55 10.66
CA LYS A 124 -0.06 5.56 11.03
C LYS A 124 0.30 4.21 11.63
N ILE A 125 1.39 3.62 11.15
CA ILE A 125 1.95 2.39 11.70
C ILE A 125 3.34 2.71 12.21
N SER A 126 3.54 2.63 13.52
CA SER A 126 4.85 2.77 14.13
C SER A 126 5.44 1.43 14.53
N LYS A 127 6.76 1.32 14.43
CA LYS A 127 7.50 0.11 14.80
C LYS A 127 8.97 0.37 15.10
N ASP A 128 9.52 -0.45 15.96
CA ASP A 128 10.97 -0.61 16.10
C ASP A 128 11.44 -1.74 15.20
N ARG A 129 12.49 -1.49 14.41
CA ARG A 129 13.01 -2.43 13.43
C ARG A 129 14.49 -2.68 13.65
N LYS A 130 14.86 -3.93 13.89
CA LYS A 130 16.24 -4.40 13.78
C LYS A 130 16.50 -4.93 12.37
N VAL A 131 17.62 -4.54 11.77
CA VAL A 131 18.00 -4.89 10.40
C VAL A 131 19.23 -5.78 10.42
N TYR A 132 19.14 -6.92 9.74
CA TYR A 132 20.27 -7.83 9.50
C TYR A 132 20.40 -8.11 8.01
N SER A 133 21.61 -8.45 7.57
CA SER A 133 21.86 -8.93 6.21
C SER A 133 22.55 -10.29 6.23
N LEU A 134 22.15 -11.16 5.31
CA LEU A 134 22.83 -12.43 5.05
C LEU A 134 22.80 -12.66 3.54
N GLU A 135 23.98 -12.69 2.92
CA GLU A 135 24.13 -12.80 1.47
C GLU A 135 23.29 -11.72 0.73
N ASN A 136 22.28 -12.14 -0.03
CA ASN A 136 21.39 -11.28 -0.82
C ASN A 136 20.10 -10.91 -0.08
N ASP A 137 19.91 -11.42 1.14
CA ASP A 137 18.68 -11.27 1.90
C ASP A 137 18.83 -10.25 3.02
N CYS A 138 17.79 -9.45 3.19
CA CYS A 138 17.62 -8.54 4.31
C CYS A 138 16.57 -9.11 5.27
N PHE A 139 16.92 -9.20 6.54
CA PHE A 139 16.03 -9.65 7.60
C PHE A 139 15.64 -8.43 8.44
N TYR A 140 14.34 -8.28 8.66
CA TYR A 140 13.79 -7.24 9.51
C TYR A 140 13.03 -7.89 10.65
N ILE A 141 13.47 -7.65 11.87
CA ILE A 141 12.72 -8.02 13.07
C ILE A 141 11.99 -6.75 13.51
N ASP A 142 10.67 -6.76 13.37
CA ASP A 142 9.79 -5.65 13.68
C ASP A 142 9.09 -5.90 15.03
N ASP A 143 9.13 -4.91 15.91
CA ASP A 143 8.21 -4.76 17.03
C ASP A 143 7.17 -3.71 16.64
N ILE A 144 5.98 -4.16 16.28
CA ILE A 144 4.95 -3.30 15.68
C ILE A 144 4.03 -2.80 16.79
N ASN A 145 3.97 -1.48 16.98
CA ASN A 145 3.23 -0.90 18.09
C ASN A 145 1.73 -1.28 18.04
N GLY A 146 1.22 -1.87 19.12
CA GLY A 146 -0.15 -2.36 19.21
C GLY A 146 -0.41 -3.71 18.53
N TYR A 147 0.62 -4.37 18.01
CA TYR A 147 0.56 -5.66 17.33
C TYR A 147 1.68 -6.59 17.80
N SER A 148 1.69 -7.83 17.31
CA SER A 148 2.75 -8.79 17.61
C SER A 148 4.06 -8.44 16.90
N LYS A 149 5.16 -9.02 17.36
CA LYS A 149 6.46 -8.92 16.69
C LYS A 149 6.47 -9.80 15.45
N ALA A 150 7.18 -9.35 14.42
CA ALA A 150 7.23 -10.06 13.16
C ALA A 150 8.64 -10.12 12.57
N LEU A 151 8.87 -11.13 11.74
CA LEU A 151 10.05 -11.25 10.89
C LEU A 151 9.63 -10.98 9.44
N GLU A 152 10.36 -10.11 8.73
CA GLU A 152 10.28 -9.97 7.27
C GLU A 152 11.64 -10.38 6.66
N ILE A 153 11.63 -11.29 5.70
CA ILE A 153 12.80 -11.61 4.86
C ILE A 153 12.56 -11.01 3.47
N LYS A 154 13.45 -10.16 2.99
CA LYS A 154 13.37 -9.52 1.67
C LYS A 154 14.59 -9.80 0.81
N THR A 155 14.34 -10.24 -0.43
CA THR A 155 15.35 -10.27 -1.49
C THR A 155 15.00 -9.22 -2.53
N PHE A 156 16.01 -8.48 -2.97
CA PHE A 156 15.87 -7.56 -4.09
C PHE A 156 16.41 -8.19 -5.37
N LEU A 157 15.61 -8.19 -6.42
CA LEU A 157 15.99 -8.77 -7.71
C LEU A 157 16.04 -7.69 -8.80
N PRO A 158 16.90 -7.87 -9.81
CA PRO A 158 16.88 -7.05 -11.02
C PRO A 158 15.66 -7.38 -11.91
N GLU A 159 15.25 -8.65 -12.00
CA GLU A 159 14.21 -9.16 -12.92
C GLU A 159 13.29 -10.22 -12.29
N ILE A 160 12.13 -10.48 -12.91
CA ILE A 160 11.01 -11.29 -12.35
C ILE A 160 11.31 -12.81 -12.32
N ASN A 161 12.17 -13.31 -13.21
CA ASN A 161 12.29 -14.74 -13.56
C ASN A 161 12.66 -15.70 -12.41
N ASN A 162 12.98 -15.21 -11.22
CA ASN A 162 13.41 -16.02 -10.07
C ASN A 162 12.43 -16.04 -8.88
N SER A 163 11.21 -15.52 -9.01
CA SER A 163 10.38 -15.21 -7.84
C SER A 163 9.94 -16.43 -7.00
N LYS A 164 9.50 -17.51 -7.66
CA LYS A 164 9.07 -18.75 -6.98
C LYS A 164 10.22 -19.43 -6.22
N ASN A 165 11.44 -19.34 -6.73
CA ASN A 165 12.61 -19.93 -6.09
C ASN A 165 12.99 -19.17 -4.82
N VAL A 166 12.90 -17.84 -4.84
CA VAL A 166 13.16 -16.98 -3.66
C VAL A 166 12.20 -17.28 -2.52
N LYS A 167 10.88 -17.35 -2.77
CA LYS A 167 9.91 -17.70 -1.70
C LYS A 167 10.20 -19.08 -1.08
N LYS A 168 10.60 -20.08 -1.89
CA LYS A 168 11.01 -21.40 -1.38
C LYS A 168 12.26 -21.32 -0.51
N LEU A 169 13.23 -20.49 -0.88
CA LEU A 169 14.45 -20.25 -0.08
C LEU A 169 14.10 -19.54 1.24
N HIS A 170 13.23 -18.53 1.21
CA HIS A 170 12.75 -17.86 2.43
C HIS A 170 12.07 -18.83 3.38
N LYS A 171 11.17 -19.69 2.89
CA LYS A 171 10.53 -20.72 3.75
C LYS A 171 11.55 -21.66 4.40
N LYS A 172 12.59 -22.07 3.67
CA LYS A 172 13.71 -22.86 4.24
C LYS A 172 14.46 -22.08 5.33
N LEU A 173 14.70 -20.78 5.12
CA LEU A 173 15.35 -19.91 6.11
C LEU A 173 14.49 -19.74 7.37
N ILE A 174 13.19 -19.49 7.21
CA ILE A 174 12.24 -19.39 8.33
C ILE A 174 12.24 -20.67 9.16
N LYS A 175 12.21 -21.84 8.51
CA LYS A 175 12.33 -23.13 9.20
C LYS A 175 13.65 -23.28 9.96
N LYS A 176 14.78 -22.81 9.40
CA LYS A 176 16.08 -22.80 10.10
C LYS A 176 16.10 -21.87 11.31
N LEU A 177 15.33 -20.79 11.27
CA LEU A 177 15.12 -19.90 12.42
C LEU A 177 14.19 -20.53 13.48
N GLY A 178 13.64 -21.72 13.20
CA GLY A 178 12.76 -22.47 14.11
C GLY A 178 11.36 -21.86 14.22
N ILE A 179 10.94 -21.11 13.22
CA ILE A 179 9.59 -20.55 13.14
C ILE A 179 8.68 -21.58 12.44
N PRO A 180 7.58 -22.00 13.07
CA PRO A 180 6.56 -22.86 12.48
C PRO A 180 6.00 -22.32 11.15
N GLU A 181 5.55 -23.23 10.27
CA GLU A 181 4.90 -22.81 9.02
C GLU A 181 3.54 -22.13 9.27
N ASP A 182 2.85 -22.49 10.35
CA ASP A 182 1.56 -21.89 10.74
C ASP A 182 1.69 -20.42 11.13
N ASP A 183 2.89 -19.98 11.52
CA ASP A 183 3.18 -18.58 11.85
C ASP A 183 3.51 -17.75 10.60
N LEU A 184 3.58 -18.37 9.41
CA LEU A 184 3.79 -17.65 8.16
C LEU A 184 2.59 -16.75 7.86
N ILE A 185 2.91 -15.51 7.51
CA ILE A 185 1.91 -14.51 7.17
C ILE A 185 1.88 -14.35 5.66
N GLU A 186 0.75 -14.68 5.05
CA GLU A 186 0.54 -14.46 3.61
C GLU A 186 0.37 -12.97 3.31
N LYS A 187 -0.52 -12.31 4.05
CA LYS A 187 -0.85 -10.89 3.86
C LYS A 187 0.28 -9.97 4.36
N SER A 188 0.33 -8.74 3.86
CA SER A 188 1.26 -7.75 4.41
C SER A 188 0.83 -7.32 5.81
N HIS A 189 1.78 -6.94 6.67
CA HIS A 189 1.46 -6.34 7.98
C HIS A 189 0.55 -5.12 7.81
N THR A 190 0.81 -4.29 6.81
CA THR A 190 -0.02 -3.14 6.46
C THR A 190 -1.47 -3.53 6.19
N HIS A 191 -1.71 -4.60 5.42
CA HIS A 191 -3.07 -5.12 5.18
C HIS A 191 -3.74 -5.47 6.51
N LEU A 192 -3.09 -6.29 7.33
CA LEU A 192 -3.69 -6.79 8.57
C LEU A 192 -4.03 -5.65 9.54
N ILE A 193 -3.17 -4.65 9.61
CA ILE A 193 -3.33 -3.48 10.47
C ILE A 193 -4.46 -2.57 9.98
N ILE A 194 -4.53 -2.29 8.68
CA ILE A 194 -5.60 -1.47 8.10
C ILE A 194 -6.96 -2.17 8.23
N ASP A 195 -7.02 -3.48 7.97
CA ASP A 195 -8.25 -4.26 8.14
C ASP A 195 -8.72 -4.25 9.60
N SER A 196 -7.82 -4.46 10.55
CA SER A 196 -8.10 -4.36 11.99
C SER A 196 -8.59 -2.96 12.39
N PHE A 197 -7.91 -1.92 11.90
CA PHE A 197 -8.26 -0.52 12.16
C PHE A 197 -9.70 -0.21 11.72
N PHE A 198 -10.06 -0.48 10.46
CA PHE A 198 -11.41 -0.19 9.98
C PHE A 198 -12.49 -1.06 10.63
N LYS A 199 -12.17 -2.30 11.03
CA LYS A 199 -13.08 -3.13 11.82
C LYS A 199 -13.35 -2.54 13.20
N SER A 200 -12.35 -1.95 13.84
CA SER A 200 -12.51 -1.30 15.15
C SER A 200 -13.14 0.09 15.07
N GLN A 201 -13.04 0.76 13.91
CA GLN A 201 -13.52 2.13 13.69
C GLN A 201 -14.37 2.24 12.41
N PRO A 202 -15.54 1.58 12.36
CA PRO A 202 -16.39 1.54 11.16
C PRO A 202 -16.91 2.93 10.75
N HIS A 203 -17.05 3.86 11.70
CA HIS A 203 -17.46 5.23 11.42
C HIS A 203 -16.42 5.97 10.56
N LEU A 204 -15.11 5.80 10.83
CA LEU A 204 -14.05 6.40 10.01
C LEU A 204 -14.05 5.86 8.58
N LYS A 205 -14.39 4.58 8.42
CA LYS A 205 -14.61 3.99 7.09
C LYS A 205 -15.76 4.71 6.38
N SER A 206 -16.91 4.85 7.05
CA SER A 206 -18.06 5.58 6.51
C SER A 206 -17.70 7.02 6.13
N ASP A 207 -16.94 7.73 6.97
CA ASP A 207 -16.58 9.13 6.71
C ASP A 207 -15.65 9.28 5.51
N LEU A 208 -14.68 8.37 5.35
CA LEU A 208 -13.84 8.30 4.15
C LEU A 208 -14.67 8.09 2.89
N LEU A 209 -15.67 7.19 2.96
CA LEU A 209 -16.56 6.90 1.83
C LEU A 209 -17.49 8.07 1.50
N LYS A 210 -18.03 8.75 2.51
CA LYS A 210 -18.85 9.95 2.32
C LYS A 210 -18.04 11.07 1.68
N LYS A 211 -16.78 11.26 2.10
CA LYS A 211 -15.88 12.22 1.46
C LYS A 211 -15.66 11.86 -0.01
N LYS A 212 -15.30 10.61 -0.32
CA LYS A 212 -15.11 10.14 -1.70
C LYS A 212 -16.38 10.32 -2.55
N LEU A 213 -17.54 10.01 -1.98
CA LEU A 213 -18.83 10.20 -2.63
C LEU A 213 -19.06 11.68 -2.96
N SER A 214 -18.77 12.58 -2.01
CA SER A 214 -18.86 14.02 -2.23
C SER A 214 -17.92 14.49 -3.35
N ASP A 215 -16.68 13.98 -3.39
CA ASP A 215 -15.70 14.37 -4.40
C ASP A 215 -16.11 13.89 -5.80
N LEU A 216 -16.59 12.65 -5.93
CA LEU A 216 -17.11 12.13 -7.20
C LEU A 216 -18.38 12.83 -7.68
N ILE A 217 -19.25 13.27 -6.75
CA ILE A 217 -20.44 14.06 -7.12
C ILE A 217 -20.00 15.39 -7.73
N LYS A 218 -19.03 16.07 -7.12
CA LYS A 218 -18.48 17.33 -7.67
C LYS A 218 -17.81 17.12 -9.03
N GLU A 219 -16.98 16.08 -9.16
CA GLU A 219 -16.34 15.73 -10.44
C GLU A 219 -17.38 15.47 -11.54
N LYS A 220 -18.46 14.75 -11.21
CA LYS A 220 -19.58 14.53 -12.14
C LYS A 220 -20.26 15.85 -12.53
N GLU A 221 -20.51 16.73 -11.57
CA GLU A 221 -21.14 18.04 -11.83
C GLU A 221 -20.26 18.89 -12.76
N GLU A 222 -18.95 18.91 -12.55
CA GLU A 222 -17.98 19.62 -13.41
C GLU A 222 -17.97 19.04 -14.83
N LEU A 223 -17.91 17.72 -14.99
CA LEU A 223 -17.94 17.07 -16.31
C LEU A 223 -19.27 17.26 -17.03
N MET A 224 -20.39 17.29 -16.30
CA MET A 224 -21.70 17.60 -16.88
C MET A 224 -21.72 19.02 -17.45
N LEU A 225 -21.17 20.00 -16.72
CA LEU A 225 -21.06 21.38 -17.20
C LEU A 225 -20.15 21.47 -18.45
N GLU A 226 -18.99 20.81 -18.45
CA GLU A 226 -18.09 20.78 -19.60
C GLU A 226 -18.73 20.08 -20.82
N SER A 227 -19.50 19.01 -20.58
CA SER A 227 -20.26 18.30 -21.62
C SER A 227 -21.33 19.21 -22.24
N GLU A 228 -22.04 19.99 -21.44
CA GLU A 228 -23.02 20.96 -21.94
C GLU A 228 -22.36 22.08 -22.77
N GLU A 229 -21.20 22.57 -22.33
CA GLU A 229 -20.43 23.57 -23.08
C GLU A 229 -19.93 23.01 -24.42
N CYS A 230 -19.29 21.83 -24.40
CA CYS A 230 -18.85 21.13 -25.62
C CYS A 230 -20.01 20.82 -26.57
N PHE A 231 -21.20 20.53 -26.05
CA PHE A 231 -22.40 20.32 -26.86
C PHE A 231 -22.88 21.61 -27.52
N ARG A 232 -22.76 22.76 -26.85
CA ARG A 232 -23.16 24.07 -27.41
C ARG A 232 -22.14 24.60 -28.44
N GLU A 233 -20.86 24.29 -28.26
CA GLU A 233 -19.77 24.76 -29.14
C GLU A 233 -19.53 23.87 -30.36
N GLY A 234 -19.86 22.57 -30.27
CA GLY A 234 -19.91 21.70 -31.43
C GLY A 234 -21.10 22.09 -32.30
N GLY A 235 -20.84 22.58 -33.51
CA GLY A 235 -21.89 22.99 -34.45
C GLY A 235 -22.88 21.87 -34.84
N ASP A 236 -23.63 22.10 -35.91
CA ASP A 236 -24.75 21.35 -36.47
C ASP A 236 -24.54 19.84 -36.79
N GLY A 237 -23.40 19.26 -36.40
CA GLY A 237 -23.10 17.84 -36.49
C GLY A 237 -23.07 17.15 -35.12
N TRP A 238 -24.25 16.71 -34.65
CA TRP A 238 -24.45 15.77 -33.53
C TRP A 238 -23.64 14.46 -33.65
N HIS A 239 -23.10 14.16 -34.84
CA HIS A 239 -22.51 12.87 -35.16
C HIS A 239 -20.98 12.77 -35.07
N ASP A 240 -20.25 13.88 -34.84
CA ASP A 240 -18.77 13.87 -34.87
C ASP A 240 -18.11 14.66 -33.71
N ASN A 241 -18.76 14.77 -32.55
CA ASN A 241 -18.15 15.40 -31.38
C ASN A 241 -17.50 14.37 -30.45
N ALA A 242 -16.38 13.80 -30.92
CA ALA A 242 -15.61 12.80 -30.18
C ALA A 242 -15.23 13.26 -28.76
N ARG A 243 -15.04 14.58 -28.54
CA ARG A 243 -14.80 15.12 -27.20
C ARG A 243 -16.02 15.00 -26.31
N TRP A 244 -17.21 15.30 -26.83
CA TRP A 244 -18.47 15.15 -26.09
C TRP A 244 -18.75 13.69 -25.75
N ASP A 245 -18.54 12.77 -26.70
CA ASP A 245 -18.70 11.33 -26.46
C ASP A 245 -17.80 10.83 -25.32
N ILE A 246 -16.52 11.23 -25.32
CA ILE A 246 -15.57 10.91 -24.24
C ILE A 246 -16.06 11.46 -22.89
N LEU A 247 -16.56 12.71 -22.85
CA LEU A 247 -17.10 13.28 -21.62
C LEU A 247 -18.32 12.49 -21.12
N ARG A 248 -19.21 12.06 -22.02
CA ARG A 248 -20.38 11.23 -21.68
C ARG A 248 -19.98 9.87 -21.13
N GLU A 249 -19.02 9.20 -21.76
CA GLU A 249 -18.48 7.93 -21.26
C GLU A 249 -17.90 8.09 -19.84
N ASN A 250 -17.13 9.15 -19.60
CA ASN A 250 -16.57 9.44 -18.28
C ASN A 250 -17.67 9.70 -17.23
N ILE A 251 -18.71 10.46 -17.58
CA ILE A 251 -19.87 10.71 -16.71
C ILE A 251 -20.58 9.40 -16.33
N ASP A 252 -20.74 8.46 -17.27
CA ASP A 252 -21.36 7.17 -17.02
C ASP A 252 -20.49 6.31 -16.07
N VAL A 253 -19.18 6.28 -16.29
CA VAL A 253 -18.22 5.60 -15.40
C VAL A 253 -18.30 6.16 -13.98
N ILE A 254 -18.31 7.49 -13.81
CA ILE A 254 -18.44 8.11 -12.48
C ILE A 254 -19.80 7.82 -11.86
N SER A 255 -20.88 7.81 -12.65
CA SER A 255 -22.23 7.50 -12.17
C SER A 255 -22.31 6.08 -11.60
N ILE A 256 -21.68 5.11 -12.25
CA ILE A 256 -21.57 3.73 -11.75
C ILE A 256 -20.77 3.69 -10.44
N ARG A 257 -19.65 4.42 -10.35
CA ARG A 257 -18.83 4.51 -9.13
C ARG A 257 -19.62 5.12 -7.95
N ILE A 258 -20.39 6.18 -8.20
CA ILE A 258 -21.27 6.82 -7.22
C ILE A 258 -22.32 5.83 -6.70
N ALA A 259 -22.97 5.07 -7.59
CA ALA A 259 -23.98 4.09 -7.20
C ALA A 259 -23.41 3.02 -6.27
N LYS A 260 -22.25 2.45 -6.63
CA LYS A 260 -21.53 1.47 -5.80
C LYS A 260 -21.19 2.01 -4.42
N LEU A 261 -20.68 3.24 -4.33
CA LEU A 261 -20.33 3.86 -3.04
C LEU A 261 -21.56 4.12 -2.16
N LYS A 262 -22.69 4.54 -2.75
CA LYS A 262 -23.93 4.74 -2.00
C LYS A 262 -24.44 3.44 -1.40
N GLU A 263 -24.42 2.35 -2.18
CA GLU A 263 -24.80 1.01 -1.71
C GLU A 263 -23.90 0.56 -0.55
N GLU A 264 -22.60 0.74 -0.67
CA GLU A 264 -21.65 0.33 0.36
C GLU A 264 -21.76 1.14 1.66
N ILE A 265 -21.94 2.47 1.57
CA ILE A 265 -22.21 3.31 2.74
C ILE A 265 -23.51 2.86 3.42
N PHE A 266 -24.52 2.47 2.65
CA PHE A 266 -25.77 1.96 3.18
C PHE A 266 -25.59 0.62 3.91
N GLU A 267 -24.81 -0.31 3.35
CA GLU A 267 -24.48 -1.59 4.00
C GLU A 267 -23.78 -1.40 5.35
N ILE A 268 -22.76 -0.53 5.41
CA ILE A 268 -21.99 -0.25 6.65
C ILE A 268 -22.88 0.33 7.76
N ASN A 269 -23.85 1.17 7.41
CA ASN A 269 -24.73 1.78 8.41
C ASN A 269 -25.83 0.81 8.92
N ARG A 270 -25.99 -0.36 8.29
CA ARG A 270 -26.95 -1.40 8.73
C ARG A 270 -26.35 -2.47 9.64
N SER A 271 -25.03 -2.67 9.56
CA SER A 271 -24.26 -3.64 10.36
C SER A 271 -23.86 -3.07 11.70
#